data_AF-A0A1M7PK83-F1
#
_entry.id   AF-A0A1M7PK83-F1
#
_cell.length_a   1.000
_cell.length_b   1.000
_cell.length_c   1.000
_cell.angle_alpha   90.00
_cell.angle_beta   90.00
_cell.angle_gamma   90.00
#
_symmetry.space_group_name_H-M   'P 1'
#
loop_
_entity.id
_entity.type
_entity.pdbx_description
1 polymer ?
#
loop_
_entity_poly.entity_id
_entity_poly.type
_entity_poly.pdbx_seq_one_letter_code
_entity_poly.pdbx_strand_id
1 'polypeptide(L)'
;MQATPSKNNLLQHFLWLRAALAEAGCEAILDFTSFNTLVRRGAEQWLLYPKFLAVTRGEQRYAAAPGPDVTTFAGWLPYQRKHWPLAADKLAFKEYARQAQLPVPEHSTDPQARINRVLVKHAHTSFGDGIAGPFLSSTEHALQPERGEFFERFVEGKILKVWYWEGQPLCMEMDEPPSVRGDGSSTIGQLILKRASLHKAYLPEESQALLARSVPLLQYCKTSLDTVLPRGQRQIVEFRYGSQLLHPRARSVVDLRTPPDAAPYPTLMPLLRSAGLRLQAAIPAAQQRHTLFTVDAVLDRLNQPWLLEMNSNPAVHPLVYPAIVASVMGAPGVSAP
;
A
#
# COMPACT_ATOMS: atom_id res chain seq x y z
N MET A 1 13.55 -16.47 -15.88
CA MET A 1 12.89 -15.32 -15.24
C MET A 1 12.91 -15.53 -13.74
N GLN A 2 13.62 -14.68 -12.99
CA GLN A 2 13.45 -14.67 -11.53
C GLN A 2 12.02 -14.20 -11.22
N ALA A 3 11.35 -14.88 -10.29
CA ALA A 3 10.01 -14.47 -9.87
C ALA A 3 10.07 -13.06 -9.26
N THR A 4 9.16 -12.19 -9.67
CA THR A 4 9.01 -10.85 -9.08
C THR A 4 8.83 -10.99 -7.55
N PRO A 5 9.66 -10.31 -6.72
CA PRO A 5 9.52 -10.37 -5.27
C PRO A 5 8.11 -9.96 -4.86
N SER A 6 7.53 -10.67 -3.90
CA SER A 6 6.17 -10.41 -3.40
C SER A 6 6.17 -10.37 -1.89
N LYS A 7 5.61 -9.30 -1.33
CA LYS A 7 5.42 -9.11 0.12
C LYS A 7 4.34 -9.99 0.75
N ASN A 8 3.62 -10.75 -0.08
CA ASN A 8 2.60 -11.70 0.39
C ASN A 8 3.10 -13.15 0.29
N ASN A 9 4.39 -13.36 -0.02
CA ASN A 9 4.98 -14.69 -0.18
C ASN A 9 6.05 -14.92 0.88
N LEU A 10 5.74 -15.78 1.87
CA LEU A 10 6.64 -16.13 2.98
C LEU A 10 8.04 -16.55 2.51
N LEU A 11 8.13 -17.43 1.51
CA LEU A 11 9.41 -17.91 0.99
C LEU A 11 10.26 -16.78 0.42
N GLN A 12 9.64 -15.79 -0.26
CA GLN A 12 10.36 -14.61 -0.74
C GLN A 12 10.94 -13.80 0.42
N HIS A 13 10.23 -13.66 1.55
CA HIS A 13 10.81 -13.00 2.71
C HIS A 13 12.04 -13.74 3.25
N PHE A 14 11.97 -15.07 3.37
CA PHE A 14 13.11 -15.87 3.82
C PHE A 14 14.32 -15.73 2.88
N LEU A 15 14.11 -15.84 1.56
CA LEU A 15 15.20 -15.76 0.59
C LEU A 15 15.91 -14.41 0.64
N TRP A 16 15.15 -13.31 0.67
CA TRP A 16 15.71 -11.96 0.70
C TRP A 16 16.37 -11.61 2.03
N LEU A 17 15.75 -11.98 3.17
CA LEU A 17 16.36 -11.78 4.48
C LEU A 17 17.64 -12.61 4.62
N ARG A 18 17.61 -13.89 4.25
CA ARG A 18 18.80 -14.77 4.31
C ARG A 18 19.94 -14.23 3.46
N ALA A 19 19.65 -13.78 2.23
CA ALA A 19 20.67 -13.20 1.35
C ALA A 19 21.29 -11.94 1.97
N ALA A 20 20.47 -11.02 2.48
CA ALA A 20 20.93 -9.80 3.14
C ALA A 20 21.79 -10.09 4.38
N LEU A 21 21.37 -11.06 5.20
CA LEU A 21 22.12 -11.47 6.39
C LEU A 21 23.46 -12.11 6.03
N ALA A 22 23.49 -12.99 5.02
CA ALA A 22 24.71 -13.63 4.56
C ALA A 22 25.73 -12.61 4.04
N GLU A 23 25.28 -11.62 3.26
CA GLU A 23 26.11 -10.51 2.78
C GLU A 23 26.70 -9.69 3.94
N ALA A 24 25.96 -9.55 5.04
CA ALA A 24 26.41 -8.88 6.26
C ALA A 24 27.22 -9.78 7.23
N GLY A 25 27.52 -11.03 6.84
CA GLY A 25 28.24 -11.99 7.70
C GLY A 25 27.47 -12.41 8.95
N CYS A 26 26.13 -12.38 8.88
CA CYS A 26 25.24 -12.72 9.99
C CYS A 26 24.62 -14.11 9.82
N GLU A 27 24.31 -14.75 10.95
CA GLU A 27 23.44 -15.94 11.03
C GLU A 27 22.09 -15.58 11.66
N ALA A 28 21.08 -16.43 11.45
CA ALA A 28 19.75 -16.23 12.03
C ALA A 28 19.15 -17.52 12.60
N ILE A 29 18.48 -17.39 13.74
CA ILE A 29 17.71 -18.43 14.41
C ILE A 29 16.26 -17.96 14.47
N LEU A 30 15.34 -18.74 13.91
CA LEU A 30 13.90 -18.48 13.92
C LEU A 30 13.24 -19.31 15.03
N ASP A 31 12.49 -18.66 15.90
CA ASP A 31 11.53 -19.34 16.76
C ASP A 31 10.26 -19.63 15.96
N PHE A 32 9.92 -20.91 15.75
CA PHE A 32 8.74 -21.31 14.98
C PHE A 32 7.40 -21.01 15.67
N THR A 33 7.40 -20.76 16.97
CA THR A 33 6.19 -20.42 17.73
C THR A 33 5.86 -18.95 17.57
N SER A 34 6.84 -18.07 17.82
CA SER A 34 6.63 -16.62 17.76
C SER A 34 6.92 -16.02 16.39
N PHE A 35 7.70 -16.69 15.54
CA PHE A 35 8.37 -16.17 14.34
C PHE A 35 9.39 -15.06 14.60
N ASN A 36 9.77 -14.81 15.86
CA ASN A 36 10.89 -13.93 16.17
C ASN A 36 12.18 -14.51 15.59
N THR A 37 13.00 -13.65 15.01
CA THR A 37 14.29 -14.03 14.43
C THR A 37 15.43 -13.38 15.20
N LEU A 38 16.22 -14.18 15.89
CA LEU A 38 17.48 -13.75 16.49
C LEU A 38 18.55 -13.73 15.41
N VAL A 39 19.15 -12.57 15.15
CA VAL A 39 20.26 -12.39 14.23
C VAL A 39 21.55 -12.23 15.03
N ARG A 40 22.64 -12.86 14.58
CA ARG A 40 23.94 -12.82 15.27
C ARG A 40 25.08 -12.51 14.31
N ARG A 41 26.07 -11.75 14.80
CA ARG A 41 27.38 -11.56 14.16
C ARG A 41 28.46 -11.54 15.23
N GLY A 42 29.15 -12.66 15.42
CA GLY A 42 30.06 -12.83 16.55
C GLY A 42 29.33 -12.73 17.89
N ALA A 43 29.71 -11.77 18.73
CA ALA A 43 29.08 -11.50 20.03
C ALA A 43 27.86 -10.56 19.95
N GLU A 44 27.67 -9.88 18.82
CA GLU A 44 26.56 -8.96 18.61
C GLU A 44 25.28 -9.72 18.27
N GLN A 45 24.16 -9.28 18.85
CA GLN A 45 22.85 -9.88 18.64
C GLN A 45 21.78 -8.83 18.40
N TRP A 46 20.81 -9.15 17.53
CA TRP A 46 19.65 -8.32 17.24
C TRP A 46 18.41 -9.19 17.13
N LEU A 47 17.24 -8.63 17.49
CA LEU A 47 15.96 -9.30 17.36
C LEU A 47 15.13 -8.65 16.26
N LEU A 48 14.64 -9.46 15.33
CA LEU A 48 13.65 -9.05 14.35
C LEU A 48 12.29 -9.66 14.71
N TYR A 49 11.29 -8.79 14.82
CA TYR A 49 9.92 -9.14 15.16
C TYR A 49 9.10 -9.37 13.89
N PRO A 50 8.31 -10.44 13.84
CA PRO A 50 7.46 -10.73 12.69
C PRO A 50 6.22 -9.87 12.70
N LYS A 51 5.60 -9.81 11.52
CA LYS A 51 4.30 -9.20 11.32
C LYS A 51 3.43 -10.13 10.51
N PHE A 52 2.15 -10.13 10.84
CA PHE A 52 1.13 -10.92 10.15
C PHE A 52 -0.04 -10.02 9.82
N LEU A 53 -0.72 -10.30 8.70
CA LEU A 53 -2.05 -9.79 8.42
C LEU A 53 -3.06 -10.82 8.92
N ALA A 54 -4.03 -10.38 9.70
CA ALA A 54 -5.12 -11.18 10.20
C ALA A 54 -6.46 -10.55 9.85
N VAL A 55 -7.51 -11.36 9.75
CA VAL A 55 -8.89 -10.91 9.58
C VAL A 55 -9.67 -11.26 10.84
N THR A 56 -9.98 -10.27 11.66
CA THR A 56 -10.70 -10.46 12.92
C THR A 56 -12.03 -9.72 12.83
N ARG A 57 -13.15 -10.46 12.94
CA ARG A 57 -14.52 -9.90 12.78
C ARG A 57 -14.72 -9.15 11.45
N GLY A 58 -14.13 -9.66 10.37
CA GLY A 58 -14.22 -9.08 9.02
C GLY A 58 -13.26 -7.92 8.75
N GLU A 59 -12.53 -7.44 9.76
CA GLU A 59 -11.58 -6.33 9.60
C GLU A 59 -10.14 -6.83 9.47
N GLN A 60 -9.38 -6.20 8.57
CA GLN A 60 -7.94 -6.46 8.43
C GLN A 60 -7.15 -5.75 9.51
N ARG A 61 -6.27 -6.49 10.20
CA ARG A 61 -5.40 -5.96 11.26
C ARG A 61 -4.02 -6.61 11.20
N TYR A 62 -3.01 -5.88 11.69
CA TYR A 62 -1.69 -6.47 11.90
C TYR A 62 -1.63 -7.21 13.24
N ALA A 63 -1.07 -8.42 13.22
CA ALA A 63 -0.78 -9.23 14.41
C ALA A 63 0.74 -9.45 14.56
N ALA A 64 1.19 -9.59 15.80
CA ALA A 64 2.61 -9.81 16.14
C ALA A 64 3.00 -11.30 16.24
N ALA A 65 2.02 -12.21 16.17
CA ALA A 65 2.23 -13.65 16.29
C ALA A 65 1.30 -14.39 15.32
N PRO A 66 1.66 -15.61 14.88
CA PRO A 66 0.78 -16.46 14.11
C PRO A 66 -0.45 -16.88 14.94
N GLY A 67 -1.60 -17.08 14.29
CA GLY A 67 -2.85 -17.46 14.93
C GLY A 67 -3.89 -17.93 13.92
N PRO A 68 -5.06 -18.43 14.37
CA PRO A 68 -6.08 -18.98 13.48
C PRO A 68 -6.64 -17.95 12.48
N ASP A 69 -6.65 -16.66 12.86
CA ASP A 69 -7.16 -15.56 12.02
C ASP A 69 -6.11 -15.00 11.06
N VAL A 70 -4.86 -15.48 11.12
CA VAL A 70 -3.75 -14.98 10.28
C VAL A 70 -3.92 -15.49 8.86
N THR A 71 -3.95 -14.57 7.91
CA THR A 71 -4.07 -14.88 6.48
C THR A 71 -2.74 -14.81 5.75
N THR A 72 -1.80 -13.99 6.22
CA THR A 72 -0.56 -13.72 5.47
C THR A 72 0.57 -13.27 6.39
N PHE A 73 1.78 -13.79 6.15
CA PHE A 73 2.99 -13.25 6.75
C PHE A 73 3.38 -11.93 6.07
N ALA A 74 3.62 -10.89 6.85
CA ALA A 74 3.84 -9.52 6.41
C ALA A 74 5.27 -9.00 6.67
N GLY A 75 6.21 -9.88 7.02
CA GLY A 75 7.64 -9.58 7.11
C GLY A 75 8.20 -9.39 8.51
N TRP A 76 9.50 -9.12 8.59
CA TRP A 76 10.23 -8.86 9.84
C TRP A 76 10.74 -7.42 9.93
N LEU A 77 10.71 -6.85 11.14
CA LEU A 77 11.24 -5.52 11.46
C LEU A 77 12.05 -5.54 12.77
N PRO A 78 13.01 -4.62 12.98
CA PRO A 78 13.76 -4.53 14.24
C PRO A 78 12.96 -3.90 15.39
N TYR A 79 11.64 -3.75 15.21
CA TYR A 79 10.70 -3.22 16.19
C TYR A 79 9.32 -3.83 15.95
N GLN A 80 8.49 -3.90 16.99
CA GLN A 80 7.15 -4.46 16.89
C GLN A 80 6.16 -3.52 16.20
N ARG A 81 6.14 -2.25 16.63
CA ARG A 81 5.22 -1.23 16.09
C ARG A 81 5.81 0.16 16.26
N LYS A 82 5.63 0.99 15.24
CA LYS A 82 5.82 2.45 15.30
C LYS A 82 4.54 3.14 14.84
N HIS A 83 4.27 4.30 15.43
CA HIS A 83 3.09 5.07 15.16
C HIS A 83 3.33 6.55 15.46
N TRP A 84 2.91 7.40 14.55
CA TRP A 84 2.99 8.85 14.67
C TRP A 84 1.78 9.51 14.00
N PRO A 85 1.41 10.74 14.42
CA PRO A 85 0.18 11.39 13.98
C PRO A 85 0.02 11.45 12.46
N LEU A 86 1.10 11.78 11.74
CA LEU A 86 1.06 11.93 10.28
C LEU A 86 0.69 10.64 9.52
N ALA A 87 0.94 9.47 10.12
CA ALA A 87 0.54 8.19 9.54
C ALA A 87 -0.81 7.68 10.07
N ALA A 88 -1.39 8.36 11.05
CA ALA A 88 -2.67 8.02 11.68
C ALA A 88 -3.84 8.82 11.08
N ASP A 89 -3.53 9.97 10.48
CA ASP A 89 -4.49 10.98 10.07
C ASP A 89 -4.16 11.48 8.66
N LYS A 90 -5.05 11.17 7.71
CA LYS A 90 -4.91 11.59 6.31
C LYS A 90 -4.93 13.10 6.13
N LEU A 91 -5.67 13.85 6.96
CA LEU A 91 -5.72 15.30 6.88
C LEU A 91 -4.43 15.92 7.42
N ALA A 92 -3.90 15.40 8.54
CA ALA A 92 -2.60 15.80 9.06
C ALA A 92 -1.49 15.54 8.01
N PHE A 93 -1.50 14.36 7.38
CA PHE A 93 -0.61 14.04 6.27
C PHE A 93 -0.67 15.07 5.14
N LYS A 94 -1.87 15.41 4.69
CA LYS A 94 -2.06 16.33 3.57
C LYS A 94 -1.62 17.73 3.89
N GLU A 95 -1.91 18.22 5.08
CA GLU A 95 -1.49 19.56 5.49
C GLU A 95 0.03 19.65 5.57
N TYR A 96 0.69 18.67 6.19
CA TYR A 96 2.15 18.60 6.19
C TYR A 96 2.73 18.52 4.78
N ALA A 97 2.19 17.64 3.93
CA ALA A 97 2.66 17.46 2.57
C ALA A 97 2.54 18.76 1.76
N ARG A 98 1.43 19.49 1.90
CA ARG A 98 1.21 20.81 1.28
C ARG A 98 2.23 21.84 1.78
N GLN A 99 2.46 21.93 3.08
CA GLN A 99 3.49 22.81 3.67
C GLN A 99 4.90 22.45 3.18
N ALA A 100 5.16 21.16 3.01
CA ALA A 100 6.42 20.62 2.49
C ALA A 100 6.50 20.67 0.95
N GLN A 101 5.55 21.29 0.26
CA GLN A 101 5.48 21.42 -1.21
C GLN A 101 5.46 20.06 -1.94
N LEU A 102 4.87 19.04 -1.33
CA LEU A 102 4.64 17.73 -1.92
C LEU A 102 3.26 17.69 -2.59
N PRO A 103 3.12 17.02 -3.75
CA PRO A 103 1.87 16.98 -4.48
C PRO A 103 0.86 16.07 -3.76
N VAL A 104 -0.25 16.65 -3.30
CA VAL A 104 -1.41 15.92 -2.78
C VAL A 104 -2.65 16.35 -3.56
N PRO A 105 -3.65 15.47 -3.74
CA PRO A 105 -4.92 15.90 -4.32
C PRO A 105 -5.55 17.04 -3.49
N GLU A 106 -6.25 17.93 -4.20
CA GLU A 106 -7.14 18.90 -3.57
C GLU A 106 -8.11 18.16 -2.62
N HIS A 107 -8.34 18.74 -1.44
CA HIS A 107 -9.20 18.15 -0.43
C HIS A 107 -9.85 19.26 0.40
N SER A 108 -10.99 18.96 1.02
CA SER A 108 -11.71 19.89 1.89
C SER A 108 -12.55 19.16 2.94
N THR A 109 -12.63 19.74 4.13
CA THR A 109 -13.57 19.35 5.20
C THR A 109 -14.84 20.20 5.21
N ASP A 110 -14.92 21.24 4.36
CA ASP A 110 -16.10 22.08 4.22
C ASP A 110 -17.18 21.34 3.42
N PRO A 111 -18.37 21.07 4.02
CA PRO A 111 -19.50 20.43 3.31
C PRO A 111 -19.99 21.22 2.09
N GLN A 112 -19.70 22.53 2.01
CA GLN A 112 -20.08 23.41 0.90
C GLN A 112 -19.00 23.53 -0.18
N ALA A 113 -17.86 22.86 -0.01
CA ALA A 113 -16.78 22.88 -1.00
C ALA A 113 -17.27 22.36 -2.34
N ARG A 114 -16.87 23.03 -3.44
CA ARG A 114 -17.21 22.64 -4.81
C ARG A 114 -16.01 22.01 -5.49
N ILE A 115 -15.80 20.73 -5.24
CA ILE A 115 -14.72 19.94 -5.84
C ILE A 115 -15.34 19.03 -6.90
N ASN A 116 -14.72 18.97 -8.07
CA ASN A 116 -15.13 18.04 -9.13
C ASN A 116 -14.36 16.73 -9.00
N ARG A 117 -15.01 15.62 -9.37
CA ARG A 117 -14.47 14.25 -9.34
C ARG A 117 -13.93 13.94 -7.95
N VAL A 118 -14.79 13.51 -7.03
CA VAL A 118 -14.41 13.41 -5.61
C VAL A 118 -14.57 12.01 -5.07
N LEU A 119 -13.72 11.68 -4.11
CA LEU A 119 -13.93 10.61 -3.14
C LEU A 119 -14.34 11.26 -1.82
N VAL A 120 -15.09 10.51 -1.03
CA VAL A 120 -15.32 10.82 0.39
C VAL A 120 -14.53 9.80 1.20
N LYS A 121 -13.72 10.29 2.13
CA LYS A 121 -12.82 9.47 2.95
C LYS A 121 -12.95 9.87 4.41
N HIS A 122 -12.74 8.92 5.30
CA HIS A 122 -12.49 9.22 6.71
C HIS A 122 -11.01 9.53 6.96
N ALA A 123 -10.73 10.50 7.84
CA ALA A 123 -9.37 10.88 8.23
C ALA A 123 -8.62 9.73 8.91
N HIS A 124 -9.33 8.93 9.72
CA HIS A 124 -8.79 7.86 10.56
C HIS A 124 -9.31 6.47 10.14
N THR A 125 -8.98 6.03 8.94
CA THR A 125 -9.20 4.64 8.51
C THR A 125 -7.95 4.05 7.87
N SER A 126 -7.87 2.72 7.86
CA SER A 126 -6.82 1.95 7.18
C SER A 126 -7.45 0.97 6.19
N PHE A 127 -6.64 0.37 5.32
CA PHE A 127 -7.05 -0.70 4.40
C PHE A 127 -8.15 -0.33 3.38
N GLY A 128 -8.36 0.96 3.13
CA GLY A 128 -9.34 1.44 2.15
C GLY A 128 -10.80 1.39 2.64
N ASP A 129 -11.01 1.09 3.92
CA ASP A 129 -12.32 1.17 4.55
C ASP A 129 -12.76 2.62 4.70
N GLY A 130 -14.08 2.85 4.59
CA GLY A 130 -14.64 4.19 4.67
C GLY A 130 -14.30 5.10 3.48
N ILE A 131 -14.21 4.52 2.27
CA ILE A 131 -14.07 5.27 1.01
C ILE A 131 -15.35 5.15 0.20
N ALA A 132 -16.05 6.27 0.04
CA ALA A 132 -17.22 6.42 -0.84
C ALA A 132 -16.85 7.11 -2.17
N GLY A 133 -17.63 6.83 -3.21
CA GLY A 133 -17.41 7.34 -4.56
C GLY A 133 -16.53 6.43 -5.44
N PRO A 134 -16.00 6.95 -6.56
CA PRO A 134 -15.99 8.37 -6.95
C PRO A 134 -17.36 8.94 -7.33
N PHE A 135 -17.54 10.23 -7.10
CA PHE A 135 -18.67 11.05 -7.52
C PHE A 135 -18.20 12.08 -8.57
N LEU A 136 -19.06 12.56 -9.46
CA LEU A 136 -18.68 13.59 -10.44
C LEU A 136 -18.49 14.96 -9.77
N SER A 137 -19.18 15.22 -8.67
CA SER A 137 -19.09 16.45 -7.86
C SER A 137 -19.29 16.16 -6.37
N SER A 138 -18.70 16.98 -5.50
CA SER A 138 -18.98 17.00 -4.06
C SER A 138 -20.46 17.19 -3.72
N THR A 139 -21.25 17.79 -4.62
CA THR A 139 -22.69 17.98 -4.43
C THR A 139 -23.52 16.69 -4.45
N GLU A 140 -22.97 15.58 -4.93
CA GLU A 140 -23.64 14.27 -4.95
C GLU A 140 -23.60 13.54 -3.60
N HIS A 141 -22.83 14.06 -2.63
CA HIS A 141 -22.68 13.43 -1.33
C HIS A 141 -22.70 14.47 -0.21
N ALA A 142 -23.54 14.27 0.81
CA ALA A 142 -23.54 15.11 2.00
C ALA A 142 -22.40 14.68 2.92
N LEU A 143 -21.39 15.54 3.06
CA LEU A 143 -20.25 15.30 3.94
C LEU A 143 -20.66 15.31 5.41
N GLN A 144 -20.09 14.42 6.21
CA GLN A 144 -20.24 14.37 7.68
C GLN A 144 -18.91 14.64 8.40
N PRO A 145 -18.44 15.90 8.47
CA PRO A 145 -17.14 16.24 9.08
C PRO A 145 -17.02 15.82 10.54
N GLU A 146 -18.12 15.78 11.28
CA GLU A 146 -18.18 15.32 12.68
C GLU A 146 -17.83 13.84 12.83
N ARG A 147 -17.92 13.05 11.75
CA ARG A 147 -17.46 11.66 11.67
C ARG A 147 -16.06 11.54 11.07
N GLY A 148 -15.37 12.66 10.91
CA GLY A 148 -14.04 12.73 10.32
C GLY A 148 -14.03 12.54 8.80
N GLU A 149 -15.15 12.73 8.11
CA GLU A 149 -15.19 12.69 6.65
C GLU A 149 -14.59 13.94 6.02
N PHE A 150 -13.96 13.77 4.86
CA PHE A 150 -13.50 14.86 4.02
C PHE A 150 -13.63 14.49 2.53
N PHE A 151 -13.78 15.51 1.69
CA PHE A 151 -13.69 15.36 0.25
C PHE A 151 -12.23 15.33 -0.20
N GLU A 152 -11.91 14.46 -1.13
CA GLU A 152 -10.63 14.43 -1.82
C GLU A 152 -10.86 14.29 -3.32
N ARG A 153 -10.17 15.09 -4.14
CA ARG A 153 -10.23 14.97 -5.59
C ARG A 153 -9.76 13.57 -6.03
N PHE A 154 -10.63 12.85 -6.70
CA PHE A 154 -10.35 11.58 -7.37
C PHE A 154 -9.38 11.81 -8.53
N VAL A 155 -8.20 11.20 -8.42
CA VAL A 155 -7.19 11.19 -9.48
C VAL A 155 -7.24 9.84 -10.18
N GLU A 156 -7.48 9.86 -11.48
CA GLU A 156 -7.39 8.67 -12.32
C GLU A 156 -5.94 8.40 -12.70
N GLY A 157 -5.47 7.17 -12.48
CA GLY A 157 -4.09 6.82 -12.76
C GLY A 157 -3.72 5.43 -12.28
N LYS A 158 -2.42 5.13 -12.33
CA LYS A 158 -1.86 3.90 -11.77
C LYS A 158 -1.78 4.02 -10.25
N ILE A 159 -2.03 2.93 -9.55
CA ILE A 159 -1.94 2.87 -8.09
C ILE A 159 -0.49 2.61 -7.73
N LEU A 160 0.11 3.46 -6.89
CA LEU A 160 1.49 3.35 -6.45
C LEU A 160 1.54 3.12 -4.94
N LYS A 161 2.45 2.25 -4.51
CA LYS A 161 2.86 2.14 -3.12
C LYS A 161 4.37 2.13 -3.06
N VAL A 162 4.96 3.05 -2.29
CA VAL A 162 6.41 3.22 -2.20
C VAL A 162 6.86 2.88 -0.78
N TRP A 163 7.91 2.07 -0.65
CA TRP A 163 8.53 1.73 0.63
C TRP A 163 9.74 2.61 0.88
N TYR A 164 9.77 3.19 2.07
CA TYR A 164 10.84 4.03 2.55
C TYR A 164 11.50 3.41 3.78
N TRP A 165 12.83 3.48 3.84
CA TRP A 165 13.60 3.19 5.04
C TRP A 165 14.46 4.40 5.37
N GLU A 166 14.24 4.99 6.55
CA GLU A 166 14.99 6.19 6.99
C GLU A 166 14.93 7.34 5.96
N GLY A 167 13.77 7.50 5.33
CA GLY A 167 13.54 8.50 4.28
C GLY A 167 14.08 8.15 2.89
N GLN A 168 14.76 7.02 2.71
CA GLN A 168 15.23 6.56 1.39
C GLN A 168 14.18 5.68 0.71
N PRO A 169 13.73 6.01 -0.53
CA PRO A 169 12.85 5.11 -1.29
C PRO A 169 13.62 3.87 -1.73
N LEU A 170 13.12 2.68 -1.41
CA LEU A 170 13.80 1.41 -1.70
C LEU A 170 13.14 0.61 -2.82
N CYS A 171 11.81 0.59 -2.85
CA CYS A 171 11.07 -0.07 -3.90
C CYS A 171 9.68 0.54 -4.03
N MET A 172 9.04 0.31 -5.18
CA MET A 172 7.63 0.62 -5.36
C MET A 172 6.88 -0.52 -6.06
N GLU A 173 5.63 -0.69 -5.66
CA GLU A 173 4.64 -1.46 -6.40
C GLU A 173 3.81 -0.47 -7.23
N MET A 174 3.59 -0.81 -8.50
CA MET A 174 2.75 -0.06 -9.41
C MET A 174 1.72 -0.99 -10.03
N ASP A 175 0.44 -0.69 -9.80
CA ASP A 175 -0.69 -1.47 -10.29
C ASP A 175 -1.51 -0.66 -11.29
N GLU A 176 -1.83 -1.26 -12.43
CA GLU A 176 -2.93 -0.76 -13.27
C GLU A 176 -4.27 -0.98 -12.55
N PRO A 177 -5.20 0.00 -12.54
CA PRO A 177 -6.52 -0.19 -11.96
C PRO A 177 -7.20 -1.43 -12.55
N PRO A 178 -7.80 -2.31 -11.72
CA PRO A 178 -8.52 -3.47 -12.20
C PRO A 178 -9.53 -3.11 -13.27
N SER A 179 -9.50 -3.86 -14.37
CA SER A 179 -10.39 -3.63 -15.51
C SER A 179 -10.91 -4.93 -16.09
N VAL A 180 -12.10 -4.87 -16.66
CA VAL A 180 -12.68 -5.92 -17.50
C VAL A 180 -12.62 -5.52 -18.98
N ARG A 181 -12.70 -6.50 -19.87
CA ARG A 181 -12.80 -6.29 -21.32
C ARG A 181 -14.10 -6.91 -21.83
N GLY A 182 -14.86 -6.15 -22.62
CA GLY A 182 -16.08 -6.63 -23.24
C GLY A 182 -15.80 -7.79 -24.19
N ASP A 183 -16.71 -8.76 -24.20
CA ASP A 183 -16.74 -9.86 -25.17
C ASP A 183 -17.86 -9.67 -26.22
N GLY A 184 -18.72 -8.67 -26.03
CA GLY A 184 -19.88 -8.35 -26.85
C GLY A 184 -21.20 -8.98 -26.38
N SER A 185 -21.20 -9.77 -25.29
CA SER A 185 -22.40 -10.49 -24.83
C SER A 185 -22.59 -10.47 -23.32
N SER A 186 -21.51 -10.51 -22.54
CA SER A 186 -21.55 -10.54 -21.08
C SER A 186 -21.72 -9.13 -20.51
N THR A 187 -22.47 -9.01 -19.43
CA THR A 187 -22.58 -7.76 -18.68
C THR A 187 -21.28 -7.47 -17.91
N ILE A 188 -21.04 -6.20 -17.55
CA ILE A 188 -19.91 -5.82 -16.70
C ILE A 188 -19.90 -6.64 -15.40
N GLY A 189 -21.06 -6.84 -14.76
CA GLY A 189 -21.17 -7.63 -13.54
C GLY A 189 -20.69 -9.08 -13.73
N GLN A 190 -21.11 -9.74 -14.81
CA GLN A 190 -20.64 -11.09 -15.15
C GLN A 190 -19.13 -11.11 -15.41
N LEU A 191 -18.58 -10.10 -16.08
CA LEU A 191 -17.15 -10.00 -16.34
C LEU A 191 -16.33 -9.76 -15.07
N ILE A 192 -16.85 -8.98 -14.11
CA ILE A 192 -16.22 -8.78 -12.79
C ILE A 192 -16.16 -10.11 -12.04
N LEU A 193 -17.27 -10.85 -11.95
CA LEU A 193 -17.31 -12.13 -11.24
C LEU A 193 -16.40 -13.17 -11.89
N LYS A 194 -16.41 -13.27 -13.23
CA LYS A 194 -15.52 -14.14 -14.00
C LYS A 194 -14.04 -13.82 -13.74
N ARG A 195 -13.71 -12.54 -13.59
CA ARG A 195 -12.35 -12.11 -13.23
C ARG A 195 -12.00 -12.51 -11.80
N ALA A 196 -12.89 -12.27 -10.85
CA ALA A 196 -12.67 -12.58 -9.45
C ALA A 196 -12.46 -14.09 -9.22
N SER A 197 -13.23 -14.92 -9.93
CA SER A 197 -13.16 -16.39 -9.83
C SER A 197 -11.85 -17.00 -10.30
N LEU A 198 -10.94 -16.23 -10.91
CA LEU A 198 -9.60 -16.68 -11.28
C LEU A 198 -8.72 -16.99 -10.07
N HIS A 199 -9.05 -16.45 -8.89
CA HIS A 199 -8.20 -16.53 -7.70
C HIS A 199 -8.80 -17.38 -6.58
N LYS A 200 -10.13 -17.36 -6.43
CA LYS A 200 -10.85 -18.19 -5.47
C LYS A 200 -12.31 -18.34 -5.89
N ALA A 201 -12.99 -19.35 -5.35
CA ALA A 201 -14.45 -19.38 -5.37
C ALA A 201 -15.01 -18.29 -4.43
N TYR A 202 -16.12 -17.68 -4.82
CA TYR A 202 -16.83 -16.69 -4.01
C TYR A 202 -18.20 -17.25 -3.64
N LEU A 203 -18.58 -17.07 -2.38
CA LEU A 203 -19.96 -17.28 -1.96
C LEU A 203 -20.87 -16.21 -2.60
N PRO A 204 -22.19 -16.46 -2.69
CA PRO A 204 -23.14 -15.49 -3.25
C PRO A 204 -23.07 -14.12 -2.59
N GLU A 205 -22.98 -14.08 -1.25
CA GLU A 205 -22.89 -12.83 -0.48
C GLU A 205 -21.59 -12.07 -0.76
N GLU A 206 -20.45 -12.77 -0.83
CA GLU A 206 -19.17 -12.16 -1.18
C GLU A 206 -19.19 -11.59 -2.61
N SER A 207 -19.86 -12.29 -3.53
CA SER A 207 -20.05 -11.85 -4.92
C SER A 207 -20.88 -10.58 -4.99
N GLN A 208 -21.98 -10.51 -4.23
CA GLN A 208 -22.81 -9.30 -4.14
C GLN A 208 -22.04 -8.13 -3.54
N ALA A 209 -21.30 -8.34 -2.44
CA ALA A 209 -20.48 -7.31 -1.83
C ALA A 209 -19.39 -6.79 -2.78
N LEU A 210 -18.75 -7.69 -3.53
CA LEU A 210 -17.77 -7.33 -4.55
C LEU A 210 -18.38 -6.45 -5.66
N LEU A 211 -19.55 -6.83 -6.18
CA LEU A 211 -20.24 -6.06 -7.22
C LEU A 211 -20.70 -4.69 -6.71
N ALA A 212 -21.28 -4.64 -5.50
CA ALA A 212 -21.73 -3.41 -4.87
C ALA A 212 -20.59 -2.38 -4.72
N ARG A 213 -19.38 -2.85 -4.39
CA ARG A 213 -18.19 -1.99 -4.29
C ARG A 213 -17.75 -1.34 -5.61
N SER A 214 -18.08 -1.95 -6.76
CA SER A 214 -17.76 -1.42 -8.09
C SER A 214 -18.80 -0.41 -8.59
N VAL A 215 -20.02 -0.41 -8.05
CA VAL A 215 -21.13 0.43 -8.54
C VAL A 215 -20.78 1.92 -8.59
N PRO A 216 -20.20 2.55 -7.55
CA PRO A 216 -19.90 3.98 -7.61
C PRO A 216 -18.96 4.36 -8.75
N LEU A 217 -17.93 3.53 -9.00
CA LEU A 217 -17.01 3.77 -10.11
C LEU A 217 -17.67 3.59 -11.48
N LEU A 218 -18.56 2.61 -11.61
CA LEU A 218 -19.30 2.41 -12.86
C LEU A 218 -20.25 3.58 -13.14
N GLN A 219 -20.94 4.08 -12.11
CA GLN A 219 -21.79 5.27 -12.19
C GLN A 219 -20.98 6.51 -12.60
N TYR A 220 -19.82 6.73 -11.98
CA TYR A 220 -18.88 7.77 -12.37
C TYR A 220 -18.45 7.64 -13.85
N CYS A 221 -18.22 6.41 -14.33
CA CYS A 221 -17.94 6.11 -15.73
C CYS A 221 -19.18 6.11 -16.66
N LYS A 222 -20.37 6.47 -16.16
CA LYS A 222 -21.65 6.46 -16.90
C LYS A 222 -22.00 5.08 -17.48
N THR A 223 -21.72 4.03 -16.71
CA THR A 223 -22.04 2.63 -17.02
C THR A 223 -22.71 1.97 -15.82
N SER A 224 -23.17 0.72 -15.96
CA SER A 224 -23.81 -0.05 -14.89
C SER A 224 -23.35 -1.51 -14.92
N LEU A 225 -23.72 -2.27 -13.90
CA LEU A 225 -23.42 -3.70 -13.86
C LEU A 225 -24.08 -4.48 -15.01
N ASP A 226 -25.23 -4.01 -15.51
CA ASP A 226 -25.98 -4.65 -16.59
C ASP A 226 -25.53 -4.23 -17.99
N THR A 227 -24.63 -3.24 -18.08
CA THR A 227 -24.08 -2.78 -19.35
C THR A 227 -23.29 -3.91 -20.01
N VAL A 228 -23.63 -4.24 -21.27
CA VAL A 228 -22.84 -5.14 -22.12
C VAL A 228 -21.83 -4.31 -22.89
N LEU A 229 -20.54 -4.59 -22.67
CA LEU A 229 -19.45 -3.87 -23.33
C LEU A 229 -19.20 -4.44 -24.74
N PRO A 230 -19.05 -3.57 -25.77
CA PRO A 230 -18.51 -3.96 -27.06
C PRO A 230 -17.24 -4.80 -26.95
N ARG A 231 -17.08 -5.75 -27.88
CA ARG A 231 -15.91 -6.65 -27.89
C ARG A 231 -14.60 -5.83 -27.89
N GLY A 232 -13.72 -6.14 -26.95
CA GLY A 232 -12.40 -5.51 -26.80
C GLY A 232 -12.40 -4.21 -25.99
N GLN A 233 -13.55 -3.56 -25.78
CA GLN A 233 -13.63 -2.33 -24.98
C GLN A 233 -13.25 -2.61 -23.53
N ARG A 234 -12.32 -1.80 -23.01
CA ARG A 234 -11.84 -1.91 -21.63
C ARG A 234 -12.64 -0.97 -20.72
N GLN A 235 -13.03 -1.47 -19.55
CA GLN A 235 -13.68 -0.68 -18.48
C GLN A 235 -12.97 -0.92 -17.15
N ILE A 236 -12.61 0.16 -16.45
CA ILE A 236 -12.06 0.08 -15.09
C ILE A 236 -13.22 -0.21 -14.13
N VAL A 237 -13.00 -1.12 -13.18
CA VAL A 237 -14.05 -1.62 -12.26
C VAL A 237 -13.69 -1.48 -10.78
N GLU A 238 -12.46 -1.08 -10.48
CA GLU A 238 -11.98 -0.79 -9.13
C GLU A 238 -10.73 0.10 -9.21
N PHE A 239 -10.45 0.86 -8.15
CA PHE A 239 -9.30 1.77 -8.04
C PHE A 239 -8.53 1.62 -6.72
N ARG A 240 -9.02 0.82 -5.78
CA ARG A 240 -8.41 0.64 -4.46
C ARG A 240 -7.19 -0.27 -4.50
N TYR A 241 -6.14 0.16 -3.79
CA TYR A 241 -4.96 -0.67 -3.54
C TYR A 241 -5.33 -1.96 -2.79
N GLY A 242 -4.75 -3.10 -3.19
CA GLY A 242 -5.04 -4.39 -2.55
C GLY A 242 -6.40 -5.00 -2.91
N SER A 243 -7.10 -4.46 -3.92
CA SER A 243 -8.33 -5.05 -4.44
C SER A 243 -8.16 -6.52 -4.82
N GLN A 244 -9.20 -7.32 -4.52
CA GLN A 244 -9.31 -8.72 -4.92
C GLN A 244 -9.40 -8.91 -6.45
N LEU A 245 -9.67 -7.84 -7.20
CA LEU A 245 -9.68 -7.84 -8.67
C LEU A 245 -8.31 -7.51 -9.28
N LEU A 246 -7.30 -7.17 -8.46
CA LEU A 246 -5.93 -7.00 -8.95
C LEU A 246 -5.37 -8.37 -9.32
N HIS A 247 -4.93 -8.48 -10.57
CA HIS A 247 -4.26 -9.69 -11.02
C HIS A 247 -2.78 -9.60 -10.62
N PRO A 248 -2.17 -10.62 -9.98
CA PRO A 248 -0.77 -10.54 -9.54
C PRO A 248 0.23 -10.18 -10.66
N ARG A 249 -0.01 -10.65 -11.89
CA ARG A 249 0.83 -10.31 -13.07
C ARG A 249 0.64 -8.87 -13.59
N ALA A 250 -0.37 -8.15 -13.12
CA ALA A 250 -0.58 -6.74 -13.47
C ALA A 250 0.22 -5.78 -12.58
N ARG A 251 0.82 -6.31 -11.50
CA ARG A 251 1.70 -5.55 -10.62
C ARG A 251 3.10 -5.49 -11.21
N SER A 252 3.60 -4.28 -11.40
CA SER A 252 5.02 -4.03 -11.58
C SER A 252 5.67 -3.78 -10.22
N VAL A 253 6.83 -4.40 -9.98
CA VAL A 253 7.67 -4.11 -8.82
C VAL A 253 8.95 -3.49 -9.34
N VAL A 254 9.27 -2.33 -8.82
CA VAL A 254 10.43 -1.55 -9.22
C VAL A 254 11.38 -1.45 -8.04
N ASP A 255 12.60 -1.95 -8.25
CA ASP A 255 13.71 -1.72 -7.32
C ASP A 255 14.24 -0.30 -7.52
N LEU A 256 14.13 0.53 -6.49
CA LEU A 256 14.54 1.94 -6.52
C LEU A 256 15.95 2.15 -5.96
N ARG A 257 16.64 1.05 -5.58
CA ARG A 257 18.03 1.06 -5.13
C ARG A 257 19.01 1.06 -6.31
N THR A 258 18.53 0.77 -7.52
CA THR A 258 19.35 0.83 -8.72
C THR A 258 19.83 2.28 -8.96
N PRO A 259 21.03 2.46 -9.55
CA PRO A 259 21.54 3.79 -9.86
C PRO A 259 20.55 4.62 -10.69
N PRO A 260 20.48 5.95 -10.51
CA PRO A 260 19.52 6.83 -11.19
C PRO A 260 19.50 6.66 -12.71
N ASP A 261 20.65 6.42 -13.33
CA ASP A 261 20.80 6.27 -14.78
C ASP A 261 20.18 4.98 -15.32
N ALA A 262 19.93 4.01 -14.44
CA ALA A 262 19.23 2.76 -14.72
C ALA A 262 17.80 2.74 -14.16
N ALA A 263 17.33 3.85 -13.57
CA ALA A 263 16.01 3.90 -12.96
C ALA A 263 14.92 3.97 -14.04
N PRO A 264 13.89 3.10 -13.99
CA PRO A 264 12.86 3.06 -15.02
C PRO A 264 11.94 4.30 -15.05
N TYR A 265 12.07 5.20 -14.07
CA TYR A 265 11.28 6.43 -13.93
C TYR A 265 12.15 7.61 -13.48
N PRO A 266 13.03 8.14 -14.35
CA PRO A 266 14.01 9.16 -13.97
C PRO A 266 13.36 10.46 -13.49
N THR A 267 12.17 10.79 -13.99
CA THR A 267 11.41 11.99 -13.57
C THR A 267 10.73 11.83 -12.21
N LEU A 268 10.41 10.60 -11.81
CA LEU A 268 9.72 10.29 -10.55
C LEU A 268 10.71 10.25 -9.38
N MET A 269 11.94 9.78 -9.62
CA MET A 269 12.94 9.56 -8.57
C MET A 269 13.30 10.80 -7.74
N PRO A 270 13.55 11.99 -8.32
CA PRO A 270 13.83 13.20 -7.53
C PRO A 270 12.70 13.54 -6.56
N LEU A 271 11.45 13.40 -7.00
CA LEU A 271 10.30 13.63 -6.13
C LEU A 271 10.21 12.57 -5.03
N LEU A 272 10.37 11.28 -5.35
CA LEU A 272 10.30 10.22 -4.34
C LEU A 272 11.37 10.40 -3.27
N ARG A 273 12.60 10.78 -3.64
CA ARG A 273 13.68 11.09 -2.70
C ARG A 273 13.35 12.31 -1.85
N SER A 274 12.91 13.41 -2.46
CA SER A 274 12.49 14.62 -1.75
C SER A 274 11.35 14.35 -0.77
N ALA A 275 10.33 13.60 -1.20
CA ALA A 275 9.21 13.17 -0.37
C ALA A 275 9.67 12.30 0.81
N GLY A 276 10.55 11.34 0.56
CA GLY A 276 11.11 10.49 1.60
C GLY A 276 11.83 11.27 2.70
N LEU A 277 12.71 12.20 2.32
CA LEU A 277 13.44 13.06 3.27
C LEU A 277 12.50 13.96 4.08
N ARG A 278 11.54 14.62 3.41
CA ARG A 278 10.59 15.51 4.07
C ARG A 278 9.67 14.74 5.02
N LEU A 279 9.09 13.63 4.57
CA LEU A 279 8.19 12.82 5.40
C LEU A 279 8.92 12.15 6.56
N GLN A 280 10.19 11.76 6.38
CA GLN A 280 11.04 11.25 7.46
C GLN A 280 11.26 12.31 8.55
N ALA A 281 11.47 13.57 8.17
CA ALA A 281 11.64 14.67 9.12
C ALA A 281 10.38 14.93 9.96
N ALA A 282 9.20 14.52 9.48
CA ALA A 282 7.93 14.61 10.21
C ALA A 282 7.75 13.51 11.28
N ILE A 283 8.54 12.45 11.23
CA ILE A 283 8.49 11.37 12.22
C ILE A 283 9.10 11.91 13.53
N PRO A 284 8.51 11.65 14.71
CA PRO A 284 9.10 12.04 15.99
C PRO A 284 10.55 11.56 16.11
N ALA A 285 11.47 12.41 16.59
CA ALA A 285 12.91 12.12 16.61
C ALA A 285 13.25 10.76 17.23
N ALA A 286 12.61 10.40 18.35
CA ALA A 286 12.79 9.11 19.02
C ALA A 286 12.41 7.88 18.15
N GLN A 287 11.56 8.08 17.15
CA GLN A 287 11.11 7.04 16.22
C GLN A 287 11.78 7.15 14.85
N GLN A 288 12.56 8.18 14.51
CA GLN A 288 13.07 8.37 13.15
C GLN A 288 14.00 7.24 12.70
N ARG A 289 14.94 6.85 13.55
CA ARG A 289 15.95 5.84 13.23
C ARG A 289 15.32 4.45 13.05
N HIS A 290 15.82 3.69 12.08
CA HIS A 290 15.36 2.36 11.73
C HIS A 290 13.85 2.30 11.52
N THR A 291 13.32 3.14 10.63
CA THR A 291 11.88 3.22 10.39
C THR A 291 11.54 2.90 8.95
N LEU A 292 10.68 1.89 8.82
CA LEU A 292 9.96 1.59 7.61
C LEU A 292 8.62 2.34 7.62
N PHE A 293 8.35 3.05 6.54
CA PHE A 293 7.01 3.56 6.24
C PHE A 293 6.69 3.35 4.77
N THR A 294 5.41 3.41 4.40
CA THR A 294 5.01 3.47 2.99
C THR A 294 4.22 4.72 2.70
N VAL A 295 4.33 5.19 1.46
CA VAL A 295 3.45 6.24 0.92
C VAL A 295 2.61 5.61 -0.18
N ASP A 296 1.30 5.76 -0.06
CA ASP A 296 0.35 5.40 -1.12
C ASP A 296 0.16 6.62 -2.01
N ALA A 297 0.14 6.41 -3.32
CA ALA A 297 0.09 7.46 -4.33
C ALA A 297 -0.70 7.01 -5.56
N VAL A 298 -1.10 7.97 -6.40
CA VAL A 298 -1.58 7.72 -7.76
C VAL A 298 -0.69 8.43 -8.75
N LEU A 299 -0.28 7.73 -9.80
CA LEU A 299 0.43 8.31 -10.93
C LEU A 299 -0.58 8.59 -12.03
N ASP A 300 -0.87 9.86 -12.27
CA ASP A 300 -1.89 10.24 -13.25
C ASP A 300 -1.45 9.99 -14.70
N ARG A 301 -2.31 10.36 -15.65
CA ARG A 301 -2.06 10.16 -17.09
C ARG A 301 -0.88 10.96 -17.63
N LEU A 302 -0.43 11.99 -16.92
CA LEU A 302 0.75 12.81 -17.26
C LEU A 302 2.02 12.32 -16.54
N ASN A 303 1.95 11.16 -15.88
CA ASN A 303 2.98 10.64 -14.99
C ASN A 303 3.31 11.59 -13.83
N GLN A 304 2.35 12.41 -13.39
CA GLN A 304 2.48 13.19 -12.18
C GLN A 304 1.97 12.36 -10.99
N PRO A 305 2.81 12.16 -9.96
CA PRO A 305 2.41 11.45 -8.75
C PRO A 305 1.62 12.38 -7.81
N TRP A 306 0.59 11.83 -7.21
CA TRP A 306 -0.25 12.48 -6.21
C TRP A 306 -0.22 11.63 -4.94
N LEU A 307 0.40 12.13 -3.87
CA LEU A 307 0.54 11.41 -2.62
C LEU A 307 -0.80 11.40 -1.87
N LEU A 308 -1.26 10.22 -1.46
CA LEU A 308 -2.57 10.02 -0.87
C LEU A 308 -2.48 9.96 0.66
N GLU A 309 -1.61 9.09 1.17
CA GLU A 309 -1.43 8.85 2.61
C GLU A 309 -0.06 8.21 2.93
N MET A 310 0.34 8.31 4.19
CA MET A 310 1.52 7.67 4.76
C MET A 310 1.09 6.58 5.75
N ASN A 311 1.78 5.44 5.78
CA ASN A 311 1.50 4.34 6.69
C ASN A 311 2.74 4.03 7.54
N SER A 312 2.59 4.00 8.87
CA SER A 312 3.70 3.78 9.83
C SER A 312 4.01 2.32 10.13
N ASN A 313 3.13 1.41 9.72
CA ASN A 313 3.26 0.00 10.03
C ASN A 313 2.95 -0.90 8.82
N PRO A 314 3.55 -0.67 7.64
CA PRO A 314 3.23 -1.43 6.44
C PRO A 314 3.71 -2.88 6.52
N ALA A 315 3.19 -3.73 5.64
CA ALA A 315 3.84 -5.00 5.31
C ALA A 315 5.22 -4.71 4.71
N VAL A 316 6.22 -5.50 5.09
CA VAL A 316 7.60 -5.34 4.62
C VAL A 316 7.71 -5.89 3.20
N HIS A 317 8.22 -5.10 2.26
CA HIS A 317 8.52 -5.64 0.94
C HIS A 317 9.88 -6.37 0.97
N PRO A 318 10.08 -7.54 0.34
CA PRO A 318 11.34 -8.27 0.42
C PRO A 318 12.58 -7.46 -0.02
N LEU A 319 12.42 -6.55 -0.97
CA LEU A 319 13.47 -5.62 -1.42
C LEU A 319 13.97 -4.64 -0.33
N VAL A 320 13.26 -4.52 0.80
CA VAL A 320 13.63 -3.65 1.92
C VAL A 320 14.67 -4.32 2.82
N TYR A 321 14.75 -5.65 2.87
CA TYR A 321 15.62 -6.37 3.81
C TYR A 321 17.10 -5.97 3.75
N PRO A 322 17.72 -5.80 2.57
CA PRO A 322 19.12 -5.37 2.52
C PRO A 322 19.37 -4.03 3.22
N ALA A 323 18.45 -3.05 3.10
CA ALA A 323 18.57 -1.78 3.79
C ALA A 323 18.34 -1.89 5.30
N ILE A 324 17.37 -2.72 5.72
CA ILE A 324 17.16 -3.02 7.15
C ILE A 324 18.43 -3.61 7.74
N VAL A 325 19.00 -4.63 7.08
CA VAL A 325 20.18 -5.33 7.59
C VAL A 325 21.39 -4.40 7.63
N ALA A 326 21.66 -3.67 6.55
CA ALA A 326 22.77 -2.73 6.50
C ALA A 326 22.67 -1.63 7.59
N SER A 327 21.46 -1.11 7.83
CA SER A 327 21.23 -0.03 8.81
C SER A 327 21.30 -0.54 10.26
N VAL A 328 20.68 -1.68 10.58
CA VAL A 328 20.59 -2.21 11.95
C VAL A 328 21.90 -2.88 12.37
N MET A 329 22.49 -3.69 11.49
CA MET A 329 23.71 -4.46 11.77
C MET A 329 24.98 -3.72 11.34
N GLY A 330 24.87 -2.57 10.67
CA GLY A 330 25.98 -1.62 10.50
C GLY A 330 26.25 -0.78 11.76
N ALA A 331 25.33 -0.78 12.72
CA ALA A 331 25.49 -0.16 14.03
C ALA A 331 26.03 -1.17 15.06
N PRO A 332 26.77 -0.73 16.09
CA PRO A 332 27.23 -1.63 17.16
C PRO A 332 26.03 -2.34 17.80
N GLY A 333 26.11 -3.66 17.90
CA GLY A 333 25.04 -4.49 18.46
C GLY A 333 24.93 -4.34 19.98
N VAL A 334 23.82 -4.83 20.55
CA VAL A 334 23.70 -4.99 22.01
C VAL A 334 24.54 -6.19 22.41
N SER A 335 25.49 -6.01 23.33
CA SER A 335 26.25 -7.12 23.91
C SER A 335 25.30 -8.00 24.70
N ALA A 336 25.38 -9.32 24.52
CA ALA A 336 24.65 -10.25 25.37
C ALA A 336 25.07 -10.05 26.85
N PRO A 337 24.13 -10.09 27.80
CA PRO A 337 24.42 -9.97 29.22
C PRO A 337 25.30 -11.10 29.75
#